data_AF-A0A1N7SQ46-F1
#
_entry.id   AF-A0A1N7SQ46-F1
#
_cell.length_a   1.000
_cell.length_b   1.000
_cell.length_c   1.000
_cell.angle_alpha   90.00
_cell.angle_beta   90.00
_cell.angle_gamma   90.00
#
_symmetry.space_group_name_H-M   'P 1'
#
loop_
_entity.id
_entity.type
_entity.pdbx_description
1 polymer ?
#
loop_
_entity_poly.entity_id
_entity_poly.type
_entity_poly.pdbx_seq_one_letter_code
_entity_poly.pdbx_strand_id
1 'polypeptide(L)'
;MSTPFVVPAQIRAGRAFLDWSQEELARAAEVGLSSVRDTESQKRPADSAAANAIRQALENAGIIFVHGDENAGPGVRLTANRPNVIRRPTVVTKWDGVPFDIEWQGKPVTVFVSNEVLEDLEQLTNPSDEQLLRSFDRHSGRILDAVVRAIAEPGNLDERGRLRIRSKDIWGRS
;
A
#
# COMPACT_ATOMS: atom_id res chain seq x y z
N MET A 1 23.73 21.57 4.50
CA MET A 1 23.28 20.17 4.53
C MET A 1 23.04 19.77 3.08
N SER A 2 23.66 18.68 2.60
CA SER A 2 23.42 18.20 1.24
C SER A 2 21.99 17.67 1.14
N THR A 3 21.22 18.08 0.14
CA THR A 3 19.85 17.58 -0.07
C THR A 3 19.93 16.07 -0.33
N PRO A 4 19.24 15.21 0.44
CA PRO A 4 19.27 13.78 0.21
C PRO A 4 18.71 13.47 -1.18
N PHE A 5 19.55 12.90 -2.04
CA PHE A 5 19.17 12.51 -3.41
C PHE A 5 18.66 11.06 -3.40
N VAL A 6 17.67 10.79 -4.26
CA VAL A 6 17.16 9.43 -4.47
C VAL A 6 17.56 8.94 -5.85
N VAL A 7 17.99 7.69 -5.95
CA VAL A 7 18.29 7.11 -7.26
C VAL A 7 17.01 6.61 -7.93
N PRO A 8 16.90 6.64 -9.27
CA PRO A 8 15.68 6.21 -9.98
C PRO A 8 15.24 4.77 -9.69
N ALA A 9 16.19 3.88 -9.37
CA ALA A 9 15.86 2.52 -8.94
C ALA A 9 15.12 2.48 -7.60
N GLN A 10 15.45 3.36 -6.64
CA GLN A 10 14.73 3.46 -5.37
C GLN A 10 13.32 4.00 -5.58
N ILE A 11 13.12 4.94 -6.51
CA ILE A 11 11.77 5.44 -6.83
C ILE A 11 10.90 4.30 -7.35
N ARG A 12 11.41 3.51 -8.31
CA ARG A 12 10.70 2.33 -8.83
C ARG A 12 10.42 1.30 -7.74
N ALA A 13 11.38 1.06 -6.85
CA ALA A 13 11.22 0.13 -5.74
C ALA A 13 10.18 0.61 -4.72
N GLY A 14 10.21 1.89 -4.34
CA GLY A 14 9.20 2.48 -3.46
C GLY A 14 7.81 2.42 -4.06
N ARG A 15 7.70 2.69 -5.36
CA ARG A 15 6.44 2.52 -6.09
C ARG A 15 5.94 1.08 -6.08
N ALA A 16 6.83 0.09 -6.25
CA ALA A 16 6.48 -1.32 -6.16
C ALA A 16 6.01 -1.74 -4.76
N PHE A 17 6.64 -1.23 -3.69
CA PHE A 17 6.19 -1.47 -2.32
C PHE A 17 4.75 -0.97 -2.05
N LEU A 18 4.36 0.11 -2.71
CA LEU A 18 3.02 0.70 -2.59
C LEU A 18 2.02 0.17 -3.62
N ASP A 19 2.45 -0.70 -4.54
CA ASP A 19 1.68 -1.13 -5.72
C ASP A 19 1.15 0.04 -6.57
N TRP A 20 1.85 1.18 -6.57
CA TRP A 20 1.43 2.36 -7.31
C TRP A 20 1.78 2.27 -8.81
N SER A 21 0.87 2.73 -9.64
CA SER A 21 1.15 3.11 -11.03
C SER A 21 1.98 4.39 -11.12
N GLN A 22 2.53 4.69 -12.30
CA GLN A 22 3.22 5.98 -12.52
C GLN A 22 2.24 7.15 -12.41
N GLU A 23 0.99 6.94 -12.80
CA GLU A 23 -0.11 7.90 -12.73
C GLU A 23 -0.51 8.21 -11.29
N GLU A 24 -0.58 7.20 -10.41
CA GLU A 24 -0.82 7.40 -8.98
C GLU A 24 0.34 8.15 -8.32
N LEU A 25 1.58 7.77 -8.63
CA LEU A 25 2.75 8.49 -8.12
C LEU A 25 2.76 9.95 -8.59
N ALA A 26 2.43 10.21 -9.87
CA ALA A 26 2.34 11.56 -10.41
C ALA A 26 1.29 12.40 -9.66
N ARG A 27 0.12 11.80 -9.40
CA ARG A 27 -0.96 12.45 -8.65
C ARG A 27 -0.56 12.74 -7.21
N ALA A 28 0.05 11.77 -6.52
CA ALA A 28 0.49 11.91 -5.13
C ALA A 28 1.62 12.93 -4.96
N ALA A 29 2.51 13.05 -5.97
CA ALA A 29 3.61 14.00 -5.99
C ALA A 29 3.26 15.37 -6.60
N GLU A 30 2.01 15.56 -7.06
CA GLU A 30 1.56 16.79 -7.73
C GLU A 30 2.47 17.21 -8.92
N VAL A 31 2.97 16.22 -9.68
CA VAL A 31 3.79 16.44 -10.87
C VAL A 31 3.15 15.83 -12.12
N GLY A 32 3.57 16.29 -13.29
CA GLY A 32 3.15 15.67 -14.55
C GLY A 32 3.71 14.25 -14.73
N LEU A 33 2.93 13.35 -15.35
CA LEU A 33 3.31 11.95 -15.62
C LEU A 33 4.66 11.82 -16.38
N SER A 34 4.93 12.73 -17.32
CA SER A 34 6.22 12.79 -18.01
C SER A 34 7.39 13.01 -17.06
N SER A 35 7.20 13.81 -16.00
CA SER A 35 8.23 14.05 -14.99
C SER A 35 8.53 12.80 -14.18
N VAL A 36 7.51 11.99 -13.85
CA VAL A 36 7.73 10.68 -13.20
C VAL A 36 8.53 9.76 -14.11
N ARG A 37 8.12 9.63 -15.38
CA ARG A 37 8.81 8.79 -16.38
C ARG A 37 10.27 9.20 -16.58
N ASP A 38 10.54 10.49 -16.72
CA ASP A 38 11.89 11.01 -16.89
C ASP A 38 12.75 10.75 -15.65
N THR A 39 12.18 10.95 -14.46
CA THR A 39 12.87 10.72 -13.19
C THR A 39 13.20 9.24 -13.03
N GLU A 40 12.24 8.34 -13.27
CA GLU A 40 12.46 6.89 -13.22
C GLU A 40 13.45 6.38 -14.29
N SER A 41 13.59 7.11 -15.41
CA SER A 41 14.47 6.76 -16.53
C SER A 41 15.86 7.41 -16.48
N GLN A 42 16.23 8.05 -15.37
CA GLN A 42 17.50 8.76 -15.20
C GLN A 42 17.70 9.95 -16.17
N LYS A 43 16.63 10.47 -16.78
CA LYS A 43 16.70 11.62 -17.70
C LYS A 43 16.72 12.98 -16.98
N ARG A 44 16.54 12.99 -15.67
CA ARG A 44 16.61 14.18 -14.81
C ARG A 44 17.69 14.02 -13.73
N PRO A 45 18.32 15.13 -13.31
CA PRO A 45 19.15 15.14 -12.11
C PRO A 45 18.41 14.61 -10.89
N ALA A 46 19.12 13.87 -10.04
CA ALA A 46 18.58 13.24 -8.83
C ALA A 46 18.10 14.26 -7.77
N ASP A 47 18.54 15.52 -7.89
CA ASP A 47 18.20 16.66 -7.02
C ASP A 47 17.19 17.62 -7.65
N SER A 48 16.60 17.27 -8.80
CA SER A 48 15.59 18.10 -9.45
C SER A 48 14.34 18.31 -8.56
N ALA A 49 13.62 19.41 -8.75
CA ALA A 49 12.37 19.69 -8.02
C ALA A 49 11.35 18.54 -8.14
N ALA A 50 11.25 17.93 -9.32
CA ALA A 50 10.38 16.77 -9.55
C ALA A 50 10.85 15.54 -8.76
N ALA A 51 12.15 15.24 -8.72
CA ALA A 51 12.70 14.13 -7.94
C ALA A 51 12.43 14.33 -6.44
N ASN A 52 12.55 15.56 -5.94
CA ASN A 52 12.23 15.90 -4.55
C ASN A 52 10.75 15.74 -4.22
N ALA A 53 9.85 16.20 -5.09
CA ALA A 53 8.41 16.02 -4.92
C ALA A 53 8.01 14.52 -4.92
N ILE A 54 8.57 13.75 -5.85
CA ILE A 54 8.37 12.29 -5.93
C ILE A 54 8.88 11.59 -4.66
N ARG A 55 10.08 11.95 -4.18
CA ARG A 55 10.64 11.43 -2.93
C ARG A 55 9.71 11.69 -1.76
N GLN A 56 9.27 12.94 -1.58
CA GLN A 56 8.37 13.32 -0.49
C GLN A 56 7.03 12.60 -0.56
N ALA A 57 6.44 12.43 -1.75
CA ALA A 57 5.18 11.70 -1.91
C ALA A 57 5.29 10.23 -1.47
N LEU A 58 6.38 9.57 -1.86
CA LEU A 58 6.67 8.19 -1.44
C LEU A 58 6.91 8.13 0.07
N GLU A 59 7.69 9.06 0.63
CA GLU A 59 7.92 9.15 2.08
C GLU A 59 6.61 9.33 2.86
N ASN A 60 5.74 10.23 2.42
CA ASN A 60 4.42 10.46 3.02
C ASN A 60 3.52 9.21 2.94
N ALA A 61 3.68 8.39 1.91
CA ALA A 61 2.98 7.11 1.79
C ALA A 61 3.56 6.00 2.68
N GLY A 62 4.69 6.25 3.34
CA GLY A 62 5.33 5.33 4.28
C GLY A 62 6.56 4.62 3.73
N ILE A 63 7.18 5.15 2.67
CA ILE A 63 8.48 4.70 2.17
C ILE A 63 9.62 5.36 2.95
N ILE A 64 10.64 4.58 3.28
CA ILE A 64 11.90 5.06 3.84
C ILE A 64 12.99 4.79 2.81
N PHE A 65 13.62 5.85 2.31
CA PHE A 65 14.81 5.73 1.46
C PHE A 65 16.04 5.41 2.32
N VAL A 66 16.71 4.31 1.99
CA VAL A 66 17.97 3.92 2.62
C VAL A 66 19.09 4.28 1.66
N HIS A 67 19.93 5.24 2.03
CA HIS A 67 21.12 5.57 1.25
C HIS A 67 22.15 4.44 1.36
N GLY A 68 22.93 4.24 0.29
CA GLY A 68 24.06 3.31 0.33
C GLY A 68 25.20 3.85 1.20
N ASP A 69 26.01 2.93 1.70
CA ASP A 69 27.21 3.19 2.50
C ASP A 69 28.36 2.24 2.05
N GLU A 70 29.42 2.15 2.86
CA GLU A 70 30.58 1.30 2.57
C GLU A 70 30.25 -0.20 2.52
N ASN A 71 29.12 -0.62 3.12
CA ASN A 71 28.74 -2.03 3.30
C ASN A 71 27.56 -2.45 2.40
N ALA A 72 26.72 -1.51 1.97
CA ALA A 72 25.52 -1.80 1.18
C ALA A 72 25.17 -0.70 0.17
N GLY A 73 24.54 -1.09 -0.94
CA GLY A 73 23.97 -0.17 -1.92
C GLY A 73 22.66 0.50 -1.43
N PRO A 74 22.15 1.49 -2.18
CA PRO A 74 20.89 2.16 -1.85
C PRO A 74 19.71 1.17 -1.87
N GLY A 75 18.78 1.36 -0.93
CA GLY A 75 17.62 0.51 -0.75
C GLY A 75 16.36 1.30 -0.38
N VAL A 76 15.27 0.57 -0.19
CA VAL A 76 13.97 1.11 0.21
C VAL A 76 13.36 0.20 1.27
N ARG A 77 12.70 0.80 2.25
CA ARG A 77 11.95 0.09 3.30
C ARG A 77 10.55 0.68 3.44
N LEU A 78 9.63 -0.10 4.01
CA LEU A 78 8.36 0.42 4.52
C LEU A 78 8.53 0.86 5.98
N THR A 79 7.78 1.89 6.36
CA THR A 79 7.57 2.24 7.77
C THR A 79 6.93 1.06 8.52
N ALA A 80 7.26 0.91 9.79
CA ALA A 80 6.80 -0.22 10.62
C ALA A 80 5.26 -0.30 10.79
N ASN A 81 4.54 0.76 10.43
CA ASN A 81 3.10 0.86 10.56
C ASN A 81 2.37 0.63 9.21
N ARG A 82 3.07 0.14 8.18
CA ARG A 82 2.46 -0.25 6.90
C ARG A 82 2.47 -1.77 6.76
N PRO A 83 1.30 -2.41 6.59
CA PRO A 83 1.24 -3.84 6.31
C PRO A 83 1.78 -4.12 4.91
N ASN A 84 2.56 -5.17 4.76
CA ASN A 84 3.06 -5.62 3.47
C ASN A 84 2.25 -6.82 2.99
N VAL A 85 1.59 -6.74 1.84
CA VAL A 85 0.77 -7.84 1.32
C VAL A 85 1.68 -8.99 0.88
N ILE A 86 1.60 -10.12 1.58
CA ILE A 86 2.31 -11.37 1.24
C ILE A 86 1.54 -12.12 0.16
N ARG A 87 0.21 -12.22 0.33
CA ARG A 87 -0.65 -13.00 -0.57
C ARG A 87 -1.92 -12.21 -0.85
N ARG A 88 -2.17 -11.92 -2.13
CA ARG A 88 -3.43 -11.35 -2.58
C ARG A 88 -4.59 -12.34 -2.44
N PRO A 89 -5.82 -11.86 -2.30
CA PRO A 89 -6.97 -12.73 -2.30
C PRO A 89 -7.14 -13.42 -3.65
N THR A 90 -7.38 -14.72 -3.61
CA THR A 90 -7.62 -15.56 -4.80
C THR A 90 -8.96 -16.28 -4.76
N VAL A 91 -9.67 -16.19 -3.63
CA VAL A 91 -10.92 -16.89 -3.37
C VAL A 91 -11.82 -16.00 -2.53
N VAL A 92 -13.13 -16.22 -2.64
CA VAL A 92 -14.13 -15.69 -1.71
C VAL A 92 -14.60 -16.84 -0.85
N THR A 93 -14.64 -16.63 0.46
CA THR A 93 -15.15 -17.62 1.40
C THR A 93 -16.64 -17.38 1.65
N LYS A 94 -17.37 -18.44 1.96
CA LYS A 94 -18.82 -18.38 2.17
C LYS A 94 -19.25 -17.51 3.36
N TRP A 95 -18.41 -17.40 4.40
CA TRP A 95 -18.80 -16.78 5.68
C TRP A 95 -17.81 -15.73 6.19
N ASP A 96 -16.55 -15.82 5.79
CA ASP A 96 -15.49 -14.98 6.34
C ASP A 96 -15.10 -13.85 5.37
N GLY A 97 -15.73 -13.80 4.19
CA GLY A 97 -15.41 -12.85 3.14
C GLY A 97 -14.16 -13.23 2.37
N VAL A 98 -13.33 -12.24 2.05
CA VAL A 98 -12.17 -12.36 1.15
C VAL A 98 -10.87 -12.35 1.96
N PRO A 99 -10.16 -13.49 2.08
CA PRO A 99 -8.92 -13.59 2.83
C PRO A 99 -7.71 -13.15 2.02
N PHE A 100 -6.78 -12.46 2.68
CA PHE A 100 -5.45 -12.15 2.16
C PHE A 100 -4.43 -12.15 3.29
N ASP A 101 -3.16 -12.38 2.98
CA ASP A 101 -2.10 -12.43 3.99
C ASP A 101 -1.23 -11.18 3.90
N ILE A 102 -0.92 -10.62 5.07
CA ILE A 102 0.04 -9.53 5.22
C ILE A 102 1.19 -9.94 6.14
N GLU A 103 2.31 -9.26 6.00
CA GLU A 103 3.35 -9.17 6.99
C GLU A 103 3.09 -7.90 7.81
N TRP A 104 3.06 -8.07 9.14
CA TRP A 104 2.94 -6.99 10.11
C TRP A 104 3.97 -7.19 11.22
N GLN A 105 4.95 -6.29 11.30
CA GLN A 105 5.98 -6.25 12.36
C GLN A 105 6.73 -7.59 12.54
N GLY A 106 7.11 -8.21 11.42
CA GLY A 106 7.81 -9.48 11.31
C GLY A 106 6.90 -10.71 11.42
N LYS A 107 5.58 -10.55 11.47
CA LYS A 107 4.64 -11.67 11.66
C LYS A 107 3.62 -11.74 10.53
N PRO A 108 3.34 -12.94 9.99
CA PRO A 108 2.24 -13.10 9.05
C PRO A 108 0.90 -12.95 9.79
N VAL A 109 -0.04 -12.22 9.18
CA VAL A 109 -1.41 -12.03 9.67
C VAL A 109 -2.36 -12.28 8.50
N THR A 110 -3.31 -13.20 8.68
CA THR A 110 -4.40 -13.38 7.72
C THR A 110 -5.50 -12.38 8.03
N VAL A 111 -5.84 -11.58 7.04
CA VAL A 111 -6.88 -10.56 7.09
C VAL A 111 -8.07 -11.04 6.26
N PHE A 112 -9.27 -10.85 6.79
CA PHE A 112 -10.52 -11.17 6.15
C PHE A 112 -11.32 -9.89 5.92
N VAL A 113 -11.59 -9.55 4.66
CA VAL A 113 -12.46 -8.43 4.30
C VAL A 113 -13.87 -8.95 4.09
N SER A 114 -14.87 -8.46 4.82
CA SER A 114 -16.25 -8.91 4.61
C SER A 114 -16.75 -8.58 3.20
N ASN A 115 -17.67 -9.40 2.67
CA ASN A 115 -18.28 -9.13 1.35
C ASN A 115 -18.99 -7.77 1.35
N GLU A 116 -19.68 -7.43 2.44
CA GLU A 116 -20.32 -6.12 2.65
C GLU A 116 -19.37 -4.94 2.40
N VAL A 117 -18.12 -5.02 2.89
CA VAL A 117 -17.13 -3.95 2.65
C VAL A 117 -16.85 -3.79 1.16
N LEU A 118 -16.63 -4.90 0.46
CA LEU A 118 -16.28 -4.90 -0.97
C LEU A 118 -17.48 -4.50 -1.85
N GLU A 119 -18.68 -4.86 -1.42
CA GLU A 119 -19.95 -4.43 -2.01
C GLU A 119 -20.13 -2.93 -1.86
N ASP A 120 -19.97 -2.39 -0.64
CA ASP A 120 -20.14 -0.96 -0.33
C ASP A 120 -19.16 -0.07 -1.11
N LEU A 121 -17.91 -0.53 -1.27
CA LEU A 121 -16.85 0.22 -1.97
C LEU A 121 -17.20 0.50 -3.45
N GLU A 122 -17.91 -0.42 -4.10
CA GLU A 122 -18.31 -0.32 -5.51
C GLU A 122 -19.83 -0.24 -5.71
N GLN A 123 -20.62 -0.11 -4.64
CA GLN A 123 -22.10 -0.13 -4.65
C GLN A 123 -22.68 -1.35 -5.39
N LEU A 124 -22.08 -2.53 -5.16
CA LEU A 124 -22.49 -3.78 -5.82
C LEU A 124 -23.75 -4.35 -5.18
N THR A 125 -24.51 -5.12 -5.96
CA THR A 125 -25.67 -5.88 -5.47
C THR A 125 -25.56 -7.31 -5.95
N ASN A 126 -25.50 -8.26 -5.02
CA ASN A 126 -25.31 -9.70 -5.29
C ASN A 126 -24.14 -9.98 -6.27
N PRO A 127 -22.92 -9.50 -5.97
CA PRO A 127 -21.78 -9.65 -6.88
C PRO A 127 -21.33 -11.11 -6.99
N SER A 128 -20.73 -11.44 -8.13
CA SER A 128 -19.95 -12.68 -8.25
C SER A 128 -18.63 -12.59 -7.47
N ASP A 129 -18.04 -13.75 -7.18
CA ASP A 129 -16.72 -13.82 -6.54
C ASP A 129 -15.66 -13.01 -7.28
N GLU A 130 -15.68 -13.04 -8.62
CA GLU A 130 -14.76 -12.29 -9.46
C GLU A 130 -14.95 -10.77 -9.32
N GLN A 131 -16.18 -10.29 -9.13
CA GLN A 131 -16.46 -8.88 -8.87
C GLN A 131 -15.94 -8.46 -7.49
N LEU A 132 -16.09 -9.31 -6.46
CA LEU A 132 -15.55 -9.05 -5.12
C LEU A 132 -14.01 -8.98 -5.14
N LEU A 133 -13.34 -9.91 -5.81
CA LEU A 133 -11.88 -9.90 -5.96
C LEU A 133 -11.39 -8.65 -6.71
N ARG A 134 -12.09 -8.24 -7.78
CA ARG A 134 -11.78 -7.00 -8.50
C ARG A 134 -11.98 -5.75 -7.64
N SER A 135 -13.04 -5.71 -6.83
CA SER A 135 -13.29 -4.61 -5.89
C SER A 135 -12.13 -4.51 -4.88
N PHE A 136 -11.65 -5.64 -4.36
CA PHE A 136 -10.46 -5.67 -3.50
C PHE A 136 -9.25 -5.04 -4.21
N ASP A 137 -8.92 -5.48 -5.42
CA ASP A 137 -7.72 -5.00 -6.12
C ASP A 137 -7.78 -3.48 -6.37
N ARG A 138 -8.94 -2.96 -6.81
CA ARG A 138 -9.17 -1.54 -7.07
C ARG A 138 -9.15 -0.66 -5.83
N HIS A 139 -9.48 -1.22 -4.67
CA HIS A 139 -9.59 -0.48 -3.41
C HIS A 139 -8.57 -0.93 -2.35
N SER A 140 -7.55 -1.68 -2.77
CA SER A 140 -6.53 -2.26 -1.89
C SER A 140 -5.88 -1.22 -0.96
N GLY A 141 -5.52 -0.04 -1.47
CA GLY A 141 -4.96 1.04 -0.64
C GLY A 141 -5.87 1.45 0.53
N ARG A 142 -7.17 1.61 0.27
CA ARG A 142 -8.16 1.97 1.29
C ARG A 142 -8.39 0.84 2.30
N ILE A 143 -8.38 -0.41 1.83
CA ILE A 143 -8.49 -1.60 2.67
C ILE A 143 -7.27 -1.69 3.59
N LEU A 144 -6.06 -1.49 3.06
CA LEU A 144 -4.82 -1.51 3.85
C LEU A 144 -4.79 -0.37 4.89
N ASP A 145 -5.31 0.81 4.57
CA ASP A 145 -5.45 1.89 5.55
C ASP A 145 -6.41 1.50 6.70
N ALA A 146 -7.48 0.76 6.40
CA ALA A 146 -8.37 0.23 7.44
C ALA A 146 -7.70 -0.87 8.27
N VAL A 147 -6.89 -1.73 7.64
CA VAL A 147 -6.08 -2.73 8.34
C VAL A 147 -5.14 -2.08 9.34
N VAL A 148 -4.42 -1.02 8.95
CA VAL A 148 -3.50 -0.28 9.85
C VAL A 148 -4.22 0.19 11.11
N ARG A 149 -5.44 0.71 10.98
CA ARG A 149 -6.24 1.14 12.14
C ARG A 149 -6.72 -0.04 12.96
N ALA A 150 -7.34 -1.03 12.32
CA ALA A 150 -7.97 -2.16 12.99
C ALA A 150 -6.96 -3.05 13.72
N ILE A 151 -5.76 -3.27 13.15
CA ILE A 151 -4.72 -4.12 13.75
C ILE A 151 -4.06 -3.48 14.99
N ALA A 152 -4.11 -2.15 15.09
CA ALA A 152 -3.56 -1.42 16.24
C ALA A 152 -4.50 -1.45 17.47
N GLU A 153 -5.77 -1.78 17.28
CA GLU A 153 -6.76 -1.86 18.36
C GLU A 153 -6.68 -3.20 19.11
N PRO A 154 -6.44 -3.19 20.44
CA PRO A 154 -6.41 -4.40 21.24
C PRO A 154 -7.73 -5.17 21.16
N GLY A 155 -7.65 -6.48 20.88
CA GLY A 155 -8.82 -7.37 20.82
C GLY A 155 -9.44 -7.54 19.43
N ASN A 156 -8.98 -6.82 18.40
CA ASN A 156 -9.43 -7.04 17.02
C ASN A 156 -8.79 -8.26 16.36
N LEU A 157 -7.66 -8.74 16.88
CA LEU A 157 -7.08 -10.04 16.50
C LEU A 157 -7.75 -11.15 17.30
N ASP A 158 -8.21 -12.19 16.61
CA ASP A 158 -8.77 -13.37 17.28
C ASP A 158 -7.69 -14.26 17.93
N GLU A 159 -8.11 -15.33 18.62
CA GLU A 159 -7.20 -16.27 19.29
C GLU A 159 -6.19 -16.94 18.35
N ARG A 160 -6.45 -16.92 17.03
CA ARG A 160 -5.56 -17.44 15.98
C ARG A 160 -4.73 -16.35 15.31
N GLY A 161 -4.78 -15.11 15.81
CA GLY A 161 -4.07 -13.96 15.26
C GLY A 161 -4.62 -13.47 13.92
N ARG A 162 -5.89 -13.73 13.62
CA ARG A 162 -6.54 -13.29 12.37
C ARG A 162 -7.27 -11.98 12.58
N LEU A 163 -7.27 -11.12 11.56
CA LEU A 163 -7.95 -9.83 11.58
C LEU A 163 -9.19 -9.87 10.68
N ARG A 164 -10.28 -9.24 11.12
CA ARG A 164 -11.48 -9.04 10.30
C ARG A 164 -11.71 -7.56 10.06
N ILE A 165 -11.88 -7.19 8.79
CA ILE A 165 -12.24 -5.85 8.34
C ILE A 165 -13.72 -5.83 7.96
N ARG A 166 -14.47 -4.93 8.59
CA ARG A 166 -15.92 -4.72 8.42
C ARG A 166 -16.19 -3.28 7.99
N SER A 167 -17.42 -2.97 7.59
CA SER A 167 -17.78 -1.64 7.09
C SER A 167 -17.47 -0.52 8.10
N LYS A 168 -17.61 -0.78 9.41
CA LYS A 168 -17.22 0.17 10.46
C LYS A 168 -15.73 0.59 10.41
N ASP A 169 -14.83 -0.29 9.97
CA ASP A 169 -13.39 -0.04 9.98
C ASP A 169 -12.95 0.81 8.76
N ILE A 170 -13.76 0.78 7.70
CA ILE A 170 -13.57 1.54 6.45
C ILE A 170 -14.18 2.94 6.54
N TRP A 171 -15.32 3.08 7.22
CA TRP A 171 -16.12 4.31 7.24
C TRP A 171 -16.15 5.01 8.61
N GLY A 172 -15.68 4.36 9.67
CA GLY A 172 -15.67 4.93 11.03
C GLY A 172 -17.05 5.12 11.66
N ARG A 173 -18.08 4.39 11.19
CA ARG A 173 -19.44 4.47 11.72
C ARG A 173 -19.74 3.26 12.61
N SER A 174 -20.11 3.54 13.86
CA SER A 174 -20.61 2.61 14.88
C SER A 174 -22.05 2.21 14.63
#